data_AF-A0A199UAZ2-F1
#
_entry.id   AF-A0A199UAZ2-F1
#
_cell.length_a   1.000
_cell.length_b   1.000
_cell.length_c   1.000
_cell.angle_alpha   90.00
_cell.angle_beta   90.00
_cell.angle_gamma   90.00
#
_symmetry.space_group_name_H-M   'P 1'
#
loop_
_entity.id
_entity.type
_entity.pdbx_description
1 polymer ?
#
loop_
_entity_poly.entity_id
_entity_poly.type
_entity_poly.pdbx_seq_one_letter_code
_entity_poly.pdbx_strand_id
1 'polypeptide(L)' 'MRLRTELQKKIQELEKYVLKLENMDKTRHWKIVGCSAYTGEGLLEGFDWLVQDMMIP' A
#
# COMPACT_ATOMS: atom_id res chain seq x y z
N MET A 1 -19.87 6.47 -4.90
CA MET A 1 -19.78 5.05 -4.48
C MET A 1 -19.07 4.17 -5.53
N ARG A 2 -19.43 4.19 -6.83
CA ARG A 2 -18.77 3.39 -7.89
C ARG A 2 -17.27 3.67 -8.13
N LEU A 3 -16.87 4.94 -8.19
CA LEU A 3 -15.46 5.31 -8.48
C LEU A 3 -14.46 4.76 -7.44
N ARG A 4 -14.84 4.75 -6.15
CA ARG A 4 -14.01 4.17 -5.09
C ARG A 4 -13.82 2.67 -5.28
N THR A 5 -14.84 1.96 -5.74
CA THR A 5 -14.78 0.52 -6.01
C THR A 5 -13.89 0.20 -7.22
N GLU A 6 -13.92 1.02 -8.27
CA GLU A 6 -13.07 0.84 -9.44
C GLU A 6 -11.59 1.12 -9.15
N LEU A 7 -11.31 2.16 -8.37
CA LEU A 7 -9.94 2.45 -7.93
C LEU A 7 -9.39 1.30 -7.07
N GLN A 8 -10.20 0.76 -6.16
CA GLN A 8 -9.80 -0.37 -5.33
C GLN A 8 -9.45 -1.61 -6.16
N LYS A 9 -10.23 -1.89 -7.22
CA LYS A 9 -9.93 -3.00 -8.14
C LYS A 9 -8.60 -2.82 -8.86
N LYS A 10 -8.30 -1.60 -9.33
CA LYS A 10 -7.03 -1.31 -10.00
C LYS A 10 -5.83 -1.47 -9.07
N ILE A 11 -5.97 -1.09 -7.80
CA ILE A 11 -4.94 -1.30 -6.78
C ILE A 11 -4.71 -2.81 -6.58
N GLN A 12 -5.77 -3.62 -6.46
CA GLN A 12 -5.66 -5.07 -6.34
C GLN A 12 -4.99 -5.72 -7.58
N GLU A 13 -5.29 -5.23 -8.79
CA GLU A 13 -4.64 -5.72 -10.01
C GLU A 13 -3.15 -5.38 -10.04
N LEU A 14 -2.76 -4.18 -9.62
CA LEU A 14 -1.37 -3.76 -9.49
C LEU A 14 -0.61 -4.65 -8.49
N GLU A 15 -1.18 -4.85 -7.30
CA GLU A 15 -0.60 -5.69 -6.23
C GLU A 15 -0.31 -7.10 -6.71
N LYS A 16 -1.30 -7.73 -7.37
CA LYS A 16 -1.27 -9.14 -7.75
C LYS A 16 -0.52 -9.41 -9.05
N TYR A 17 -0.84 -8.68 -10.12
CA TYR A 17 -0.40 -9.08 -11.46
C TYR A 17 0.83 -8.31 -11.95
N VAL A 18 0.97 -7.04 -11.55
CA VAL A 18 2.08 -6.18 -12.01
C VAL A 18 3.28 -6.32 -11.08
N LEU A 19 3.06 -6.06 -9.79
CA LEU A 19 4.12 -6.02 -8.79
C LEU A 19 4.35 -7.37 -8.10
N LYS A 20 3.34 -8.26 -8.10
CA LYS A 20 3.39 -9.61 -7.51
C LYS A 20 3.86 -9.59 -6.05
N LEU A 21 3.27 -8.71 -5.25
CA LEU A 21 3.73 -8.42 -3.89
C LEU A 21 3.60 -9.62 -2.94
N GLU A 22 2.67 -10.54 -3.23
CA GLU A 22 2.51 -11.84 -2.56
C GLU A 22 3.79 -12.68 -2.46
N ASN A 23 4.74 -12.51 -3.41
CA ASN A 23 6.03 -13.20 -3.35
C ASN A 23 6.91 -12.72 -2.20
N MET A 24 6.60 -11.56 -1.62
CA MET A 24 7.37 -10.94 -0.55
C MET A 24 6.84 -11.29 0.84
N ASP A 25 5.61 -11.80 0.96
CA ASP A 25 4.89 -12.08 2.23
C ASP A 25 5.71 -12.89 3.24
N LYS A 26 6.64 -13.74 2.75
CA LYS A 26 7.49 -14.59 3.59
C LYS A 26 8.75 -13.91 4.12
N THR A 27 9.11 -12.75 3.57
CA THR A 27 10.40 -12.10 3.82
C THR A 27 10.28 -10.68 4.37
N ARG A 28 9.12 -10.04 4.16
CA ARG A 28 8.84 -8.68 4.61
C ARG A 28 7.34 -8.43 4.55
N HIS A 29 6.82 -7.64 5.49
CA HIS A 29 5.50 -7.06 5.35
C HIS A 29 5.54 -5.89 4.35
N TRP A 30 4.40 -5.58 3.74
CA TRP A 30 4.28 -4.50 2.76
C TRP A 30 2.88 -3.90 2.80
N LYS A 31 2.77 -2.65 2.36
CA LYS A 31 1.50 -1.94 2.15
C LYS A 31 1.65 -0.96 0.99
N ILE A 32 0.64 -0.86 0.12
CA ILE A 32 0.54 0.22 -0.87
C ILE A 32 -0.22 1.38 -0.25
N VAL A 33 0.38 2.57 -0.30
CA VAL A 33 -0.27 3.84 0.09
C VAL A 33 -0.13 4.82 -1.05
N GLY A 34 -1.26 5.29 -1.58
CA GLY A 34 -1.27 6.36 -2.58
C GLY A 34 -0.81 7.67 -1.94
N CYS A 35 0.17 8.34 -2.55
CA CYS A 35 0.69 9.60 -2.01
C CYS A 35 1.05 10.60 -3.11
N SER A 36 1.22 11.85 -2.69
CA SER A 36 1.77 12.92 -3.51
C SER A 36 2.99 13.51 -2.80
N ALA A 37 4.17 13.33 -3.39
CA ALA A 37 5.40 13.92 -2.85
C ALA A 37 5.40 15.46 -2.86
N TYR A 38 4.54 16.07 -3.70
CA TYR A 38 4.42 17.52 -3.81
C TYR A 38 3.55 18.13 -2.70
N THR A 39 2.38 17.53 -2.45
CA THR A 39 1.43 18.04 -1.44
C THR A 39 1.64 17.43 -0.06
N GLY A 40 2.36 16.31 0.02
CA GLY A 40 2.55 15.52 1.24
C GLY A 40 1.38 14.59 1.58
N GLU A 41 0.31 14.58 0.77
CA GLU A 41 -0.83 13.70 0.98
C GLU A 41 -0.39 12.23 0.96
N GLY A 42 -0.84 11.44 1.94
CA GLY A 42 -0.55 10.00 2.05
C GLY A 42 0.85 9.64 2.57
N LEU A 43 1.79 10.59 2.68
CA LEU A 43 3.14 10.28 3.18
C LEU A 43 3.14 9.88 4.65
N LEU A 44 2.50 10.68 5.51
CA LEU A 44 2.45 10.40 6.95
C LEU A 44 1.78 9.06 7.24
N GLU A 45 0.68 8.73 6.54
CA GLU A 45 0.01 7.42 6.66
C GLU A 45 0.97 6.26 6.32
N GLY A 46 1.76 6.41 5.26
CA GLY A 46 2.76 5.41 4.87
C GLY A 46 3.83 5.21 5.93
N PHE A 47 4.33 6.29 6.52
CA PHE A 47 5.31 6.23 7.62
C PHE A 47 4.72 5.67 8.91
N ASP A 48 3.49 6.05 9.26
CA ASP A 48 2.80 5.53 10.44
C ASP A 48 2.64 4.01 10.36
N TRP A 49 2.25 3.48 9.19
CA TRP A 49 2.19 2.03 8.98
C TRP A 49 3.56 1.38 9.14
N LEU A 50 4.61 1.94 8.54
CA LEU A 50 5.96 1.38 8.60
C LEU A 50 6.47 1.28 10.05
N VAL A 51 6.23 2.32 10.84
CA VAL A 51 6.64 2.35 12.25
C VAL A 51 5.82 1.35 13.07
N GLN A 52 4.51 1.29 12.85
CA GLN A 52 3.63 0.33 13.52
C GLN A 52 4.02 -1.11 13.20
N ASP A 53 4.31 -1.42 11.95
CA ASP A 53 4.67 -2.76 11.48
C ASP A 53 5.96 -3.27 12.13
N MET A 54 6.98 -2.41 12.27
CA MET A 54 8.23 -2.74 12.96
C MET A 54 8.03 -3.05 14.45
N MET A 55 6.97 -2.54 15.08
CA MET A 55 6.66 -2.76 16.49
C MET A 55 5.81 -4.01 16.74
N ILE A 56 5.38 -4.71 15.69
CA ILE A 56 4.65 -5.99 15.83
C ILE A 56 5.67 -7.07 16.27
N PRO A 57 5.40 -7.82 17.36
CA PRO A 57 6.30 -8.88 17.85
C PRO A 57 6.52 -10.04 16.88
#